data_AF-A0A182J877-F1
#
_entry.id   AF-A0A182J877-F1
#
_cell.length_a   1.000
_cell.length_b   1.000
_cell.length_c   1.000
_cell.angle_alpha   90.00
_cell.angle_beta   90.00
_cell.angle_gamma   90.00
#
_symmetry.space_group_name_H-M   'P 1'
#
loop_
_entity.id
_entity.type
_entity.pdbx_description
1 polymer ?
#
loop_
_entity_poly.entity_id
_entity_poly.type
_entity_poly.pdbx_seq_one_letter_code
_entity_poly.pdbx_strand_id
1 'polypeptide(L)'
;MEYDYTSIEDYLSNEVYVTETSEFDDRLRVAPALPEATRADPLEQLIFFYTYNVVIVAVGIILNLVLIRGISCAKSTGALLFVLQIAIVDVLTLLTSDWELYYHLTRTWTLPPEQCMLYSGFESLTSVAIAYLIVGLNFHSIATYNLAVEVAKGGAIAATEPESVADSFAEENSYEVATDALAQKRSLTIDYRYKKTRISVLFPILLVWFIAVSESLPLFLFSDIVLEAPTMAAVAGRGGGNGTQHCTVLVNAVTNHRLVSLMVILIRIVLPTVALLITTVQIVVKFYRGKRFAQPDEIDENVAFALKLSMFLSISYVLFTAQRLYGSLLLEILSEPNVVPKYPQFSSTIGLSLAVFHYCASFFRPLVIVAMCKQRNNHVDITFLCRKRSANDAISLE
;
A
#
# COMPACT_ATOMS: atom_id res chain seq x y z
N MET A 1 60.58 -18.99 -21.43
CA MET A 1 59.76 -18.48 -22.55
C MET A 1 59.00 -19.70 -23.05
N GLU A 2 57.70 -19.85 -22.88
CA GLU A 2 56.59 -18.94 -22.57
C GLU A 2 55.66 -19.62 -21.57
N TYR A 3 55.06 -18.85 -20.66
CA TYR A 3 54.02 -19.33 -19.74
C TYR A 3 52.66 -19.11 -20.41
N ASP A 4 51.95 -20.20 -20.70
CA ASP A 4 50.54 -20.15 -21.10
C ASP A 4 49.68 -19.80 -19.89
N TYR A 5 49.15 -18.58 -19.88
CA TYR A 5 48.08 -18.14 -18.99
C TYR A 5 46.74 -18.54 -19.63
N THR A 6 46.24 -19.73 -19.33
CA THR A 6 44.82 -20.04 -19.54
C THR A 6 44.04 -19.48 -18.35
N SER A 7 43.26 -18.44 -18.63
CA SER A 7 42.36 -17.72 -17.74
C SER A 7 41.44 -18.65 -16.94
N ILE A 8 41.37 -18.43 -15.62
CA ILE A 8 40.42 -19.06 -14.69
C ILE A 8 38.96 -18.63 -14.96
N GLU A 9 38.73 -17.63 -15.82
CA GLU A 9 37.39 -17.10 -16.08
C GLU A 9 36.54 -18.00 -16.99
N ASP A 10 37.13 -18.89 -17.79
CA ASP A 10 36.38 -19.81 -18.64
C ASP A 10 35.82 -21.04 -17.91
N TYR A 11 36.29 -21.33 -16.70
CA TYR A 11 35.76 -22.44 -15.89
C TYR A 11 34.47 -22.09 -15.13
N LEU A 12 34.09 -20.81 -15.05
CA LEU A 12 32.90 -20.37 -14.32
C LEU A 12 31.66 -20.16 -15.21
N SER A 13 31.75 -20.36 -16.54
CA SER A 13 30.63 -20.08 -17.46
C SER A 13 29.84 -21.30 -17.95
N ASN A 14 30.26 -22.53 -17.62
CA ASN A 14 29.68 -23.74 -18.24
C ASN A 14 29.21 -24.86 -17.31
N GLU A 15 29.11 -24.65 -15.99
CA GLU A 15 28.41 -25.63 -15.13
C GLU A 15 26.90 -25.39 -15.15
N VAL A 16 26.28 -25.82 -16.25
CA VAL A 16 24.86 -26.20 -16.29
C VAL A 16 24.69 -27.41 -15.38
N TYR A 17 24.36 -27.18 -14.12
CA TYR A 17 23.89 -28.24 -13.23
C TYR A 17 22.56 -28.75 -13.75
N VAL A 18 22.62 -29.83 -14.54
CA VAL A 18 21.49 -30.73 -14.78
C VAL A 18 21.22 -31.43 -13.45
N THR A 19 20.34 -30.86 -12.63
CA THR A 19 19.76 -31.58 -11.51
C THR A 19 18.87 -32.68 -12.04
N GLU A 20 19.23 -33.94 -11.75
CA GLU A 20 18.36 -35.10 -11.90
C GLU A 20 16.99 -34.80 -11.29
N THR A 21 15.96 -34.74 -12.14
CA THR A 21 14.55 -34.75 -11.73
C THR A 21 14.26 -36.09 -11.09
N SER A 22 14.16 -36.11 -9.76
CA SER A 22 13.77 -37.30 -9.00
C SER A 22 12.40 -37.81 -9.48
N GLU A 23 12.21 -39.14 -9.47
CA GLU A 23 11.02 -39.94 -9.87
C GLU A 23 9.67 -39.53 -9.23
N PHE A 24 9.61 -38.41 -8.50
CA PHE A 24 8.40 -37.87 -7.87
C PHE A 24 7.45 -37.21 -8.88
N ASP A 25 7.95 -36.74 -10.02
CA ASP A 25 7.17 -36.01 -11.03
C ASP A 25 6.25 -36.90 -11.88
N ASP A 26 6.56 -38.19 -12.00
CA ASP A 26 5.77 -39.12 -12.83
C ASP A 26 4.49 -39.62 -12.16
N ARG A 27 4.30 -39.38 -10.85
CA ARG A 27 3.07 -39.79 -10.13
C ARG A 27 2.01 -38.69 -10.01
N LEU A 28 2.30 -37.43 -10.34
CA LEU A 28 1.32 -36.34 -10.30
C LEU A 28 0.61 -36.07 -11.65
N ARG A 29 0.98 -36.76 -12.73
CA ARG A 29 0.44 -36.56 -14.09
C ARG A 29 -0.94 -37.17 -14.36
N VAL A 30 -1.61 -37.74 -13.35
CA VAL A 30 -2.97 -38.30 -13.49
C VAL A 30 -3.98 -37.50 -12.66
N ALA A 31 -3.95 -36.18 -12.77
CA ALA A 31 -5.14 -35.37 -12.54
C ALA A 31 -5.80 -35.17 -13.92
N PRO A 32 -7.10 -35.48 -14.10
CA PRO A 32 -7.77 -35.19 -15.36
C PRO A 32 -7.66 -33.69 -15.60
N ALA A 33 -7.03 -33.30 -16.72
CA ALA A 33 -7.02 -31.93 -17.19
C ALA A 33 -8.48 -31.45 -17.21
N LEU A 34 -8.81 -30.58 -16.25
CA LEU A 34 -10.12 -29.95 -16.19
C LEU A 34 -10.31 -29.24 -17.54
N PRO A 35 -11.43 -29.46 -18.25
CA PRO A 35 -11.60 -28.95 -19.60
C PRO A 35 -11.32 -27.43 -19.61
N GLU A 36 -10.35 -27.03 -20.43
CA GLU A 36 -10.03 -25.63 -20.68
C GLU A 36 -11.34 -24.89 -20.95
N ALA A 37 -11.66 -23.96 -20.04
CA ALA A 37 -12.86 -23.16 -20.14
C ALA A 37 -12.94 -22.56 -21.55
N THR A 38 -14.09 -22.79 -22.18
CA THR A 38 -14.52 -22.34 -23.49
C THR A 38 -13.87 -21.00 -23.84
N ARG A 39 -13.06 -20.99 -24.91
CA ARG A 39 -12.42 -19.78 -25.46
C ARG A 39 -13.52 -18.77 -25.74
N ALA A 40 -13.70 -17.80 -24.84
CA ALA A 40 -14.66 -16.71 -25.03
C ALA A 40 -14.33 -16.02 -26.35
N ASP A 41 -15.36 -15.65 -27.11
CA ASP A 41 -15.18 -15.06 -28.43
C ASP A 41 -14.27 -13.83 -28.34
N PRO A 42 -13.35 -13.62 -29.30
CA PRO A 42 -12.38 -12.54 -29.25
C PRO A 42 -13.05 -11.15 -29.13
N LEU A 43 -14.29 -11.02 -29.59
CA LEU A 43 -15.10 -9.83 -29.45
C LEU A 43 -15.55 -9.60 -27.99
N GLU A 44 -15.98 -10.63 -27.26
CA GLU A 44 -16.40 -10.51 -25.87
C GLU A 44 -15.24 -10.10 -24.96
N GLN A 45 -14.06 -10.66 -25.21
CA GLN A 45 -12.83 -10.31 -24.50
C GLN A 45 -12.43 -8.85 -24.72
N LEU A 46 -12.54 -8.37 -25.96
CA LEU A 46 -12.26 -6.98 -26.30
C LEU A 46 -13.27 -6.02 -25.67
N ILE A 47 -14.57 -6.36 -25.71
CA ILE A 47 -15.63 -5.57 -25.05
C ILE A 47 -15.38 -5.50 -23.54
N PHE A 48 -15.01 -6.63 -22.91
CA PHE A 48 -14.67 -6.68 -21.50
C PHE A 48 -13.50 -5.75 -21.16
N PHE A 49 -12.41 -5.80 -21.94
CA PHE A 49 -11.24 -4.94 -21.76
C PHE A 49 -11.60 -3.46 -21.80
N TYR A 50 -12.31 -3.03 -22.86
CA TYR A 50 -12.70 -1.62 -23.00
C TYR A 50 -13.67 -1.19 -21.90
N THR A 51 -14.62 -2.04 -21.54
CA THR A 51 -15.57 -1.74 -20.46
C THR A 51 -14.85 -1.58 -19.13
N TYR A 52 -13.90 -2.46 -18.81
CA TYR A 52 -13.08 -2.36 -17.61
C TYR A 52 -12.25 -1.06 -17.61
N ASN A 53 -11.58 -0.74 -18.71
CA ASN A 53 -10.78 0.47 -18.83
C ASN A 53 -11.62 1.75 -18.63
N VAL A 54 -12.78 1.84 -19.27
CA VAL A 54 -13.65 3.01 -19.17
C VAL A 54 -14.27 3.12 -17.77
N VAL A 55 -14.80 2.01 -17.23
CA VAL A 55 -15.60 2.05 -15.99
C VAL A 55 -14.72 2.01 -14.75
N ILE A 56 -13.70 1.17 -14.70
CA ILE A 56 -12.88 0.96 -13.51
C ILE A 56 -11.67 1.90 -13.53
N VAL A 57 -10.89 1.88 -14.62
CA VAL A 57 -9.63 2.62 -14.70
C VAL A 57 -9.89 4.12 -14.83
N ALA A 58 -10.62 4.56 -15.86
CA ALA A 58 -10.82 6.00 -16.10
C ALA A 58 -11.63 6.67 -14.97
N VAL A 59 -12.78 6.09 -14.57
CA VAL A 59 -13.56 6.65 -13.45
C VAL A 59 -12.80 6.55 -12.13
N GLY A 60 -12.09 5.44 -11.87
CA GLY A 60 -11.26 5.29 -10.67
C GLY A 60 -10.15 6.33 -10.58
N ILE A 61 -9.46 6.62 -11.68
CA ILE A 61 -8.46 7.69 -11.75
C ILE A 61 -9.10 9.04 -11.46
N ILE A 62 -10.24 9.36 -12.09
CA ILE A 62 -10.96 10.62 -11.85
C ILE A 62 -11.35 10.76 -10.37
N LEU A 63 -11.88 9.70 -9.75
CA LEU A 63 -12.26 9.71 -8.33
C LEU A 63 -11.05 9.95 -7.42
N ASN A 64 -9.92 9.28 -7.68
CA ASN A 64 -8.69 9.49 -6.92
C ASN A 64 -8.13 10.90 -7.12
N LEU A 65 -8.16 11.46 -8.33
CA LEU A 65 -7.73 12.84 -8.59
C LEU A 65 -8.62 13.87 -7.88
N VAL A 66 -9.94 13.64 -7.84
CA VAL A 66 -10.87 14.48 -7.08
C VAL A 66 -10.55 14.41 -5.58
N LEU A 67 -10.26 13.22 -5.05
CA LEU A 67 -9.86 13.03 -3.67
C LEU A 67 -8.54 13.75 -3.35
N ILE A 68 -7.50 13.56 -4.17
CA ILE A 68 -6.20 14.22 -4.07
C ILE A 68 -6.41 15.73 -4.02
N ARG A 69 -7.14 16.28 -4.99
CA ARG A 69 -7.42 17.72 -5.06
C ARG A 69 -8.16 18.22 -3.83
N GLY A 70 -9.19 17.49 -3.38
CA GLY A 70 -9.96 17.86 -2.19
C GLY A 70 -9.07 17.95 -0.96
N ILE A 71 -8.23 16.93 -0.73
CA ILE A 71 -7.31 16.90 0.41
C ILE A 71 -6.24 18.01 0.30
N SER A 72 -5.64 18.21 -0.88
CA SER A 72 -4.63 19.26 -1.08
C SER A 72 -5.18 20.67 -0.86
N CYS A 73 -6.44 20.92 -1.20
CA CYS A 73 -7.09 22.20 -0.93
C CYS A 73 -7.41 22.40 0.57
N ALA A 74 -7.67 21.31 1.29
CA ALA A 74 -8.05 21.34 2.69
C ALA A 74 -6.84 21.15 3.62
N LYS A 75 -5.88 22.10 3.63
CA LYS A 75 -4.68 22.19 4.52
C LYS A 75 -4.40 20.90 5.32
N SER A 76 -4.09 19.81 4.61
CA SER A 76 -4.23 18.47 5.17
C SER A 76 -3.17 18.17 6.22
N THR A 77 -3.56 17.63 7.37
CA THR A 77 -2.64 17.20 8.43
C THR A 77 -2.86 15.74 8.81
N GLY A 78 -1.79 15.11 9.33
CA GLY A 78 -1.81 13.76 9.91
C GLY A 78 -2.37 12.68 9.01
N ALA A 79 -3.49 12.07 9.42
CA ALA A 79 -4.12 10.94 8.74
C ALA A 79 -4.44 11.22 7.26
N LEU A 80 -4.86 12.45 6.92
CA LEU A 80 -5.19 12.82 5.55
C LEU A 80 -3.98 12.84 4.62
N LEU A 81 -2.76 13.04 5.14
CA LEU A 81 -1.55 12.94 4.33
C LEU A 81 -1.27 11.49 3.94
N PHE A 82 -1.52 10.51 4.80
CA PHE A 82 -1.46 9.10 4.39
C PHE A 82 -2.50 8.78 3.32
N VAL A 83 -3.72 9.29 3.46
CA VAL A 83 -4.78 9.13 2.44
C VAL A 83 -4.36 9.72 1.10
N LEU A 84 -3.72 10.90 1.11
CA LEU A 84 -3.19 11.51 -0.10
C LEU A 84 -2.18 10.59 -0.81
N GLN A 85 -1.25 9.99 -0.06
CA GLN A 85 -0.28 9.06 -0.63
C GLN A 85 -0.96 7.78 -1.15
N ILE A 86 -1.94 7.24 -0.41
CA ILE A 86 -2.73 6.08 -0.84
C ILE A 86 -3.45 6.38 -2.16
N ALA A 87 -4.05 7.56 -2.31
CA ALA A 87 -4.74 7.94 -3.54
C ALA A 87 -3.78 8.06 -4.75
N ILE A 88 -2.54 8.51 -4.53
CA ILE A 88 -1.49 8.52 -5.57
C ILE A 88 -1.14 7.08 -5.98
N VAL A 89 -0.95 6.20 -5.00
CA VAL A 89 -0.67 4.78 -5.24
C VAL A 89 -1.84 4.10 -5.95
N ASP A 90 -3.09 4.44 -5.62
CA ASP A 90 -4.28 3.91 -6.28
C ASP A 90 -4.34 4.30 -7.77
N VAL A 91 -3.95 5.53 -8.12
CA VAL A 91 -3.83 5.93 -9.54
C VAL A 91 -2.79 5.10 -10.27
N LEU A 92 -1.60 4.92 -9.68
CA LEU A 92 -0.54 4.09 -10.27
C LEU A 92 -0.97 2.62 -10.40
N THR A 93 -1.72 2.11 -9.42
CA THR A 93 -2.24 0.74 -9.40
C THR A 93 -3.25 0.52 -10.52
N LEU A 94 -4.16 1.49 -10.76
CA LEU A 94 -5.12 1.44 -11.86
C LEU A 94 -4.43 1.47 -13.22
N LEU A 95 -3.41 2.32 -13.41
CA LEU A 95 -2.61 2.33 -14.64
C LEU A 95 -1.87 1.01 -14.85
N THR A 96 -1.34 0.42 -13.77
CA THR A 96 -0.64 -0.87 -13.83
C THR A 96 -1.59 -2.01 -14.21
N SER A 97 -2.87 -1.89 -13.89
CA SER A 97 -3.88 -2.91 -14.17
C SER A 97 -4.09 -3.17 -15.66
N ASP A 98 -3.80 -2.19 -16.52
CA ASP A 98 -3.99 -2.32 -17.97
C ASP A 98 -3.05 -3.36 -18.57
N TRP A 99 -1.79 -3.38 -18.13
CA TRP A 99 -0.80 -4.39 -18.55
C TRP A 99 -1.20 -5.80 -18.13
N GLU A 100 -1.61 -5.96 -16.87
CA GLU A 100 -2.00 -7.27 -16.35
C GLU A 100 -3.26 -7.80 -17.01
N LEU A 101 -4.26 -6.93 -17.20
CA LEU A 101 -5.49 -7.32 -17.85
C LEU A 101 -5.24 -7.69 -19.31
N TYR A 102 -4.41 -6.91 -20.02
CA TYR A 102 -4.01 -7.22 -21.38
C TYR A 102 -3.30 -8.57 -21.48
N TYR A 103 -2.39 -8.86 -20.55
CA TYR A 103 -1.71 -10.16 -20.45
C TYR A 103 -2.68 -11.32 -20.19
N HIS A 104 -3.66 -11.15 -19.31
CA HIS A 104 -4.67 -12.17 -19.04
C HIS A 104 -5.59 -12.48 -20.23
N LEU A 105 -5.83 -11.50 -21.10
CA LEU A 105 -6.64 -11.67 -22.31
C LEU A 105 -5.85 -12.35 -23.43
N THR A 106 -4.63 -11.88 -23.67
CA THR A 106 -3.77 -12.38 -24.76
C THR A 106 -3.09 -13.70 -24.45
N ARG A 107 -2.95 -14.05 -23.15
CA ARG A 107 -2.26 -15.26 -22.65
C ARG A 107 -0.79 -15.37 -23.00
N THR A 108 -0.24 -14.34 -23.61
CA THR A 108 1.17 -14.22 -23.96
C THR A 108 1.53 -12.76 -23.90
N TRP A 109 2.74 -12.47 -23.43
CA TRP A 109 3.24 -11.11 -23.41
C TRP A 109 3.62 -10.70 -24.84
N THR A 110 2.84 -9.81 -25.47
CA THR A 110 3.13 -9.28 -26.82
C THR A 110 3.71 -7.88 -26.80
N LEU A 111 3.81 -7.28 -25.61
CA LEU A 111 4.29 -5.93 -25.40
C LEU A 111 5.83 -5.91 -25.40
N PRO A 112 6.45 -4.77 -25.73
CA PRO A 112 7.90 -4.70 -25.79
C PRO A 112 8.52 -4.83 -24.38
N PRO A 113 9.80 -5.23 -24.27
CA PRO A 113 10.44 -5.55 -22.99
C PRO A 113 10.44 -4.39 -22.00
N GLU A 114 10.45 -3.15 -22.47
CA GLU A 114 10.36 -1.97 -21.60
C GLU A 114 9.06 -1.93 -20.81
N GLN A 115 7.96 -2.42 -21.39
CA GLN A 115 6.68 -2.49 -20.68
C GLN A 115 6.66 -3.63 -19.66
N CYS A 116 7.41 -4.72 -19.89
CA CYS A 116 7.56 -5.79 -18.89
C CYS A 116 8.29 -5.25 -17.66
N MET A 117 9.38 -4.50 -17.88
CA MET A 117 10.12 -3.81 -16.83
C MET A 117 9.25 -2.86 -16.01
N LEU A 118 8.49 -2.01 -16.69
CA LEU A 118 7.59 -1.06 -16.03
C LEU A 118 6.47 -1.76 -15.26
N TYR A 119 5.82 -2.76 -15.85
CA TYR A 119 4.75 -3.50 -15.20
C TYR A 119 5.26 -4.20 -13.93
N SER A 120 6.35 -4.96 -14.03
CA SER A 120 6.91 -5.71 -12.90
C SER A 120 7.30 -4.79 -11.74
N GLY A 121 8.03 -3.72 -12.04
CA GLY A 121 8.46 -2.75 -11.02
C GLY A 121 7.32 -1.96 -10.40
N PHE A 122 6.37 -1.45 -11.19
CA PHE A 122 5.21 -0.72 -10.65
C PHE A 122 4.26 -1.60 -9.86
N GLU A 123 4.08 -2.87 -10.26
CA GLU A 123 3.22 -3.81 -9.54
C GLU A 123 3.76 -4.10 -8.13
N SER A 124 5.08 -4.30 -7.98
CA SER A 124 5.69 -4.45 -6.66
C SER A 124 5.67 -3.14 -5.89
N LEU A 125 6.07 -2.02 -6.51
CA LEU A 125 6.11 -0.70 -5.87
C LEU A 125 4.76 -0.34 -5.25
N THR A 126 3.69 -0.45 -6.04
CA THR A 126 2.33 -0.10 -5.60
C THR A 126 1.82 -1.07 -4.53
N SER A 127 2.07 -2.38 -4.70
CA SER A 127 1.70 -3.42 -3.72
C SER A 127 2.37 -3.24 -2.36
N VAL A 128 3.65 -2.86 -2.34
CA VAL A 128 4.39 -2.61 -1.09
C VAL A 128 3.96 -1.27 -0.50
N ALA A 129 3.94 -0.20 -1.30
CA ALA A 129 3.59 1.13 -0.83
C ALA A 129 2.20 1.15 -0.18
N ILE A 130 1.18 0.54 -0.80
CA ILE A 130 -0.18 0.54 -0.24
C ILE A 130 -0.24 -0.16 1.12
N ALA A 131 0.40 -1.33 1.27
CA ALA A 131 0.36 -2.11 2.50
C ALA A 131 1.02 -1.34 3.65
N TYR A 132 2.21 -0.80 3.42
CA TYR A 132 2.95 -0.04 4.43
C TYR A 132 2.33 1.34 4.72
N LEU A 133 1.69 1.99 3.75
CA LEU A 133 0.94 3.23 4.00
C LEU A 133 -0.28 2.99 4.91
N ILE A 134 -0.98 1.87 4.73
CA ILE A 134 -2.09 1.47 5.63
C ILE A 134 -1.54 1.17 7.03
N VAL A 135 -0.44 0.42 7.15
CA VAL A 135 0.24 0.18 8.43
C VAL A 135 0.66 1.50 9.10
N GLY A 136 1.23 2.42 8.35
CA GLY A 136 1.63 3.75 8.83
C GLY A 136 0.44 4.58 9.33
N LEU A 137 -0.66 4.59 8.57
CA LEU A 137 -1.92 5.22 8.98
C LEU A 137 -2.49 4.58 10.26
N ASN A 138 -2.38 3.26 10.38
CA ASN A 138 -2.83 2.53 11.55
C ASN A 138 -2.04 2.96 12.80
N PHE A 139 -0.71 2.99 12.71
CA PHE A 139 0.14 3.48 13.80
C PHE A 139 -0.14 4.95 14.14
N HIS A 140 -0.32 5.81 13.14
CA HIS A 140 -0.70 7.22 13.35
C HIS A 140 -2.03 7.33 14.10
N SER A 141 -3.04 6.59 13.68
CA SER A 141 -4.38 6.59 14.32
C SER A 141 -4.32 6.08 15.75
N ILE A 142 -3.54 5.02 15.99
CA ILE A 142 -3.30 4.44 17.33
C ILE A 142 -2.60 5.44 18.25
N ALA A 143 -1.58 6.12 17.74
CA ALA A 143 -0.79 7.09 18.48
C ALA A 143 -1.60 8.36 18.78
N THR A 144 -2.39 8.84 17.82
CA THR A 144 -3.29 9.98 17.99
C THR A 144 -4.35 9.68 19.04
N TYR A 145 -4.92 8.46 19.05
CA TYR A 145 -5.82 8.03 20.11
C TYR A 145 -5.15 8.00 21.49
N ASN A 146 -3.91 7.49 21.59
CA ASN A 146 -3.20 7.44 22.88
C ASN A 146 -2.94 8.84 23.43
N LEU A 147 -2.52 9.76 22.56
CA LEU A 147 -2.34 11.16 22.90
C LEU A 147 -3.65 11.78 23.38
N ALA A 148 -4.77 11.50 22.72
CA ALA A 148 -6.09 11.97 23.15
C ALA A 148 -6.48 11.48 24.54
N VAL A 149 -6.27 10.20 24.82
CA VAL A 149 -6.54 9.63 26.15
C VAL A 149 -5.64 10.25 27.22
N GLU A 150 -4.37 10.46 26.93
CA GLU A 150 -3.42 11.09 27.85
C GLU A 150 -3.81 12.55 28.15
N VAL A 151 -4.14 13.32 27.11
CA VAL A 151 -4.60 14.71 27.21
C VAL A 151 -5.85 14.82 28.09
N ALA A 152 -6.86 13.97 27.86
CA ALA A 152 -8.09 14.03 28.66
C ALA A 152 -7.88 13.59 30.11
N LYS A 153 -7.01 12.60 30.37
CA LYS A 153 -6.66 12.20 31.75
C LYS A 153 -5.91 13.31 32.47
N GLY A 154 -4.94 13.94 31.81
CA GLY A 154 -4.19 15.06 32.40
C GLY A 154 -5.06 16.31 32.62
N GLY A 155 -6.01 16.58 31.71
CA GLY A 155 -6.99 17.66 31.86
C GLY A 155 -7.99 17.42 32.98
N ALA A 156 -8.44 16.18 33.19
CA ALA A 156 -9.31 15.83 34.30
C ALA A 156 -8.60 16.03 35.66
N ILE A 157 -7.31 15.68 35.78
CA ILE A 157 -6.55 15.88 37.02
C ILE A 157 -6.38 17.37 37.31
N ALA A 158 -6.09 18.20 36.30
CA ALA A 158 -5.98 19.64 36.45
C ALA A 158 -7.32 20.35 36.76
N ALA A 159 -8.45 19.76 36.37
CA ALA A 159 -9.78 20.26 36.70
C ALA A 159 -10.32 19.77 38.07
N THR A 160 -9.59 18.86 38.74
CA THR A 160 -9.95 18.31 40.06
C THR A 160 -9.02 18.81 41.17
N GLU A 161 -8.40 19.98 41.01
CA GLU A 161 -8.02 20.78 42.18
C GLU A 161 -9.21 21.67 42.53
N PRO A 162 -9.98 21.34 43.59
CA PRO A 162 -11.00 22.24 44.08
C PRO A 162 -10.28 23.42 44.76
N GLU A 163 -10.46 24.62 44.22
CA GLU A 163 -10.65 25.76 45.11
C GLU A 163 -11.71 25.35 46.14
N SER A 164 -11.36 25.45 47.43
CA SER A 164 -12.13 25.04 48.62
C SER A 164 -11.94 23.58 49.08
N VAL A 165 -11.00 23.37 50.00
CA VAL A 165 -11.29 23.19 51.43
C VAL A 165 -10.08 23.67 52.22
N ALA A 166 -10.31 24.67 53.07
CA ALA A 166 -9.40 25.06 54.13
C ALA A 166 -9.29 23.94 55.16
N ASP A 167 -8.07 23.53 55.49
CA ASP A 167 -7.62 23.26 56.86
C ASP A 167 -6.09 23.18 56.82
N SER A 168 -5.42 24.27 57.18
CA SER A 168 -4.93 24.50 58.54
C SER A 168 -3.89 23.44 58.93
N PHE A 169 -2.61 23.81 58.86
CA PHE A 169 -1.57 23.63 59.90
C PHE A 169 -0.16 23.83 59.31
N ALA A 170 0.51 24.85 59.86
CA ALA A 170 1.95 25.12 59.88
C ALA A 170 2.61 25.51 58.54
N GLU A 171 3.49 26.50 58.46
CA GLU A 171 4.10 27.41 59.42
C GLU A 171 4.80 28.52 58.62
N GLU A 172 4.96 29.67 59.26
CA GLU A 172 5.69 30.86 58.82
C GLU A 172 7.05 30.54 58.18
N ASN A 173 7.40 31.23 57.10
CA ASN A 173 8.58 32.12 57.04
C ASN A 173 8.83 32.70 55.64
N SER A 174 8.81 34.04 55.58
CA SER A 174 9.67 34.98 54.81
C SER A 174 10.10 34.59 53.38
N TYR A 175 9.88 35.41 52.34
CA TYR A 175 10.28 36.81 52.22
C TYR A 175 9.38 37.53 51.19
N GLU A 176 8.62 38.53 51.63
CA GLU A 176 8.21 39.62 50.76
C GLU A 176 9.35 40.66 50.72
N VAL A 177 10.06 40.71 49.59
CA VAL A 177 10.89 41.87 49.25
C VAL A 177 10.06 42.76 48.32
N ALA A 178 9.41 43.74 48.92
CA ALA A 178 8.93 44.91 48.21
C ALA A 178 10.14 45.66 47.62
N THR A 179 10.32 45.58 46.30
CA THR A 179 11.08 46.59 45.55
C THR A 179 10.19 47.10 44.44
N ASP A 180 9.58 48.25 44.70
CA ASP A 180 8.90 49.04 43.70
C ASP A 180 9.89 49.53 42.65
N ALA A 181 9.41 49.46 41.40
CA ALA A 181 9.75 50.35 40.30
C ALA A 181 11.23 50.42 39.88
N LEU A 182 11.68 49.43 39.10
CA LEU A 182 12.44 49.66 37.87
C LEU A 182 12.34 48.44 36.95
N ALA A 183 11.34 48.52 36.07
CA ALA A 183 11.41 48.11 34.69
C ALA A 183 11.89 46.68 34.38
N GLN A 184 10.91 45.78 34.28
CA GLN A 184 10.79 44.91 33.12
C GLN A 184 11.88 43.85 32.97
N LYS A 185 12.20 43.15 34.07
CA LYS A 185 12.52 41.72 33.94
C LYS A 185 11.25 41.02 33.47
N ARG A 186 11.08 41.00 32.15
CA ARG A 186 10.14 40.13 31.42
C ARG A 186 10.43 38.72 31.92
N SER A 187 9.74 38.28 32.97
CA SER A 187 9.67 36.87 33.34
C SER A 187 8.94 36.22 32.18
N LEU A 188 9.73 35.88 31.16
CA LEU A 188 9.32 35.01 30.10
C LEU A 188 9.16 33.67 30.81
N THR A 189 8.00 33.47 31.43
CA THR A 189 7.50 32.15 31.76
C THR A 189 7.44 31.45 30.42
N ILE A 190 8.54 30.76 30.10
CA ILE A 190 8.57 29.77 29.04
C ILE A 190 7.51 28.77 29.48
N ASP A 191 6.31 28.93 28.93
CA ASP A 191 5.24 27.98 29.14
C ASP A 191 5.72 26.68 28.47
N TYR A 192 6.26 25.78 29.28
CA TYR A 192 6.69 24.45 28.84
C TYR A 192 5.49 23.58 28.43
N ARG A 193 4.25 24.11 28.39
CA ARG A 193 3.13 23.55 27.64
C ARG A 193 3.31 23.65 26.12
N TYR A 194 4.50 23.38 25.59
CA TYR A 194 4.59 22.72 24.28
C TYR A 194 4.10 21.27 24.42
N LYS A 195 2.82 21.12 24.83
CA LYS A 195 2.10 19.86 24.82
C LYS A 195 2.08 19.46 23.35
N LYS A 196 2.67 18.31 23.04
CA LYS A 196 2.79 17.83 21.66
C LYS A 196 1.39 17.57 21.10
N THR A 197 0.79 18.57 20.46
CA THR A 197 -0.59 18.52 19.93
C THR A 197 -0.68 17.75 18.61
N ARG A 198 0.45 17.50 17.94
CA ARG A 198 0.51 16.87 16.63
C ARG A 198 1.59 15.81 16.54
N ILE A 199 1.27 14.74 15.83
CA ILE A 199 2.20 13.66 15.50
C ILE A 199 2.68 13.87 14.07
N SER A 200 3.99 13.98 13.88
CA SER A 200 4.59 14.19 12.57
C SER A 200 4.49 12.93 11.71
N VAL A 201 3.86 13.05 10.54
CA VAL A 201 3.66 11.93 9.60
C VAL A 201 4.64 11.93 8.41
N LEU A 202 5.39 13.01 8.21
CA LEU A 202 6.29 13.16 7.07
C LEU A 202 7.37 12.08 7.03
N PHE A 203 8.07 11.87 8.15
CA PHE A 203 9.15 10.88 8.23
C PHE A 203 8.66 9.45 7.99
N PRO A 204 7.58 8.96 8.63
CA PRO A 204 6.99 7.67 8.29
C PRO A 204 6.63 7.52 6.81
N ILE A 205 6.04 8.54 6.19
CA ILE A 205 5.68 8.50 4.76
C ILE A 205 6.93 8.36 3.88
N LEU A 206 7.98 9.14 4.15
CA LEU A 206 9.24 9.05 3.40
C LEU A 206 9.90 7.67 3.57
N LEU A 207 9.85 7.10 4.77
CA LEU A 207 10.36 5.75 5.03
C LEU A 207 9.60 4.69 4.23
N VAL A 208 8.27 4.80 4.14
CA VAL A 208 7.45 3.86 3.35
C VAL A 208 7.82 3.93 1.86
N TRP A 209 7.97 5.13 1.31
CA TRP A 209 8.43 5.31 -0.07
C TRP A 209 9.83 4.74 -0.30
N PHE A 210 10.75 4.97 0.64
CA PHE A 210 12.10 4.42 0.57
C PHE A 210 12.07 2.88 0.51
N ILE A 211 11.30 2.24 1.38
CA ILE A 211 11.15 0.78 1.39
C ILE A 211 10.55 0.28 0.06
N ALA A 212 9.46 0.90 -0.39
CA ALA A 212 8.77 0.49 -1.62
C ALA A 212 9.65 0.65 -2.88
N VAL A 213 10.40 1.76 -2.99
CA VAL A 213 11.35 1.97 -4.10
C VAL A 213 12.52 1.00 -4.00
N SER A 214 13.03 0.73 -2.80
CA SER A 214 14.16 -0.18 -2.62
C SER A 214 13.84 -1.63 -3.00
N GLU A 215 12.61 -2.09 -2.70
CA GLU A 215 12.16 -3.45 -3.02
C GLU A 215 11.78 -3.62 -4.49
N SER A 216 11.25 -2.58 -5.13
CA SER A 216 10.90 -2.62 -6.55
C SER A 216 12.09 -2.47 -7.49
N LEU A 217 13.21 -1.90 -7.03
CA LEU A 217 14.39 -1.65 -7.86
C LEU A 217 14.95 -2.91 -8.56
N PRO A 218 15.16 -4.05 -7.88
CA PRO A 218 15.59 -5.29 -8.54
C PRO A 218 14.61 -5.74 -9.64
N LEU A 219 13.31 -5.53 -9.45
CA LEU A 219 12.29 -5.92 -10.42
C LEU A 219 12.31 -5.03 -11.66
N PHE A 220 12.60 -3.73 -11.50
CA PHE A 220 12.83 -2.84 -12.65
C PHE A 220 14.08 -3.22 -13.44
N LEU A 221 15.12 -3.74 -12.78
CA LEU A 221 16.43 -4.01 -13.41
C LEU A 221 16.54 -5.39 -14.03
N PHE A 222 15.87 -6.40 -13.47
CA PHE A 222 16.07 -7.80 -13.82
C PHE A 222 14.87 -8.47 -14.49
N SER A 223 13.78 -7.73 -14.78
CA SER A 223 12.66 -8.32 -15.51
C SER A 223 12.88 -8.26 -17.02
N ASP A 224 12.60 -9.38 -17.69
CA ASP A 224 12.67 -9.50 -19.14
C ASP A 224 11.67 -10.56 -19.64
N ILE A 225 11.57 -10.68 -20.96
CA ILE A 225 10.68 -11.60 -21.64
C ILE A 225 11.41 -12.92 -21.90
N VAL A 226 10.88 -14.01 -21.37
CA VAL A 226 11.38 -15.37 -21.66
C VAL A 226 10.43 -16.06 -22.62
N LEU A 227 11.01 -16.68 -23.66
CA LEU A 227 10.28 -17.54 -24.60
C LEU A 227 10.25 -18.96 -24.04
N GLU A 228 9.05 -19.47 -23.79
CA GLU A 228 8.88 -20.88 -23.48
C GLU A 228 9.05 -21.69 -24.77
N ALA A 229 9.99 -22.65 -24.75
CA ALA A 229 10.20 -23.54 -25.89
C ALA A 229 8.95 -24.44 -26.04
N PRO A 230 8.41 -24.62 -27.26
CA PRO A 230 7.25 -25.47 -27.46
C PRO A 230 7.58 -26.89 -26.98
N THR A 231 6.86 -27.36 -25.97
CA THR A 231 6.94 -28.74 -25.50
C THR A 231 6.70 -29.70 -26.68
N MET A 232 7.45 -30.80 -26.75
CA MET A 232 7.42 -31.74 -27.89
C MET A 232 6.01 -32.30 -28.21
N ALA A 233 5.04 -32.17 -27.30
CA ALA A 233 3.64 -32.49 -27.54
C ALA A 233 2.95 -31.57 -28.56
N ALA A 234 3.38 -30.31 -28.70
CA ALA A 234 2.83 -29.36 -29.68
C ALA A 234 3.37 -29.58 -31.11
N VAL A 235 4.48 -30.31 -31.28
CA VAL A 235 5.12 -30.54 -32.58
C VAL A 235 4.37 -31.58 -33.42
N ALA A 236 3.57 -32.46 -32.80
CA ALA A 236 2.79 -33.48 -33.52
C ALA A 236 1.46 -32.95 -34.12
N GLY A 237 1.04 -31.74 -33.76
CA GLY A 237 -0.29 -31.19 -34.07
C GLY A 237 -0.28 -29.98 -35.00
N ARG A 238 0.28 -30.11 -36.21
CA ARG A 238 -0.04 -29.32 -37.41
C ARG A 238 -0.49 -27.85 -37.18
N GLY A 239 0.45 -27.01 -36.77
CA GLY A 239 0.32 -25.55 -36.77
C GLY A 239 1.54 -24.94 -36.10
N GLY A 240 2.33 -24.14 -36.81
CA GLY A 240 3.50 -23.46 -36.24
C GLY A 240 3.08 -22.54 -35.11
N GLY A 241 3.06 -23.04 -33.88
CA GLY A 241 2.74 -22.27 -32.69
C GLY A 241 3.93 -21.39 -32.34
N ASN A 242 3.75 -20.07 -32.46
CA ASN A 242 4.66 -19.11 -31.84
C ASN A 242 4.71 -19.45 -30.34
N GLY A 243 5.91 -19.65 -29.79
CA GLY A 243 6.11 -19.95 -28.38
C GLY A 243 5.45 -18.90 -27.47
N THR A 244 4.95 -19.33 -26.31
CA THR A 244 4.38 -18.44 -25.30
C THR A 244 5.48 -17.58 -24.70
N GLN A 245 5.24 -16.26 -24.65
CA GLN A 245 6.15 -15.29 -24.07
C GLN A 245 5.66 -14.87 -22.70
N HIS A 246 6.54 -14.92 -21.70
CA HIS A 246 6.22 -14.55 -20.33
C HIS A 246 7.17 -13.45 -19.84
N CYS A 247 6.60 -12.44 -19.17
CA CYS A 247 7.38 -11.43 -18.45
C CYS A 247 7.79 -12.01 -17.09
N THR A 248 9.10 -12.16 -16.86
CA THR A 248 9.66 -12.82 -15.67
C THR A 248 10.94 -12.14 -15.20
N VAL A 249 11.42 -12.49 -14.01
CA VAL A 249 12.65 -11.95 -13.42
C VAL A 249 13.81 -12.91 -13.71
N LEU A 250 14.83 -12.43 -14.42
CA LEU A 250 16.03 -13.19 -14.72
C LEU A 250 16.96 -13.16 -13.52
N VAL A 251 17.24 -14.34 -12.98
CA VAL A 251 18.18 -14.56 -11.88
C VAL A 251 19.32 -15.43 -12.35
N ASN A 252 20.52 -14.86 -12.36
CA ASN A 252 21.73 -15.45 -12.94
C ASN A 252 22.27 -16.68 -12.17
N ALA A 253 21.87 -16.89 -10.90
CA ALA A 253 22.33 -18.01 -10.08
C ALA A 253 21.26 -18.48 -9.08
N VAL A 254 21.13 -19.80 -8.89
CA VAL A 254 20.10 -20.43 -8.03
C VAL A 254 20.22 -20.01 -6.56
N THR A 255 21.44 -19.82 -6.05
CA THR A 255 21.69 -19.37 -4.67
C THR A 255 21.28 -17.91 -4.45
N ASN A 256 21.59 -17.04 -5.41
CA ASN A 256 21.17 -15.63 -5.38
C ASN A 256 19.65 -15.52 -5.52
N HIS A 257 19.03 -16.36 -6.34
CA HIS A 257 17.57 -16.41 -6.48
C HIS A 257 16.87 -16.72 -5.17
N ARG A 258 17.33 -17.75 -4.44
CA ARG A 258 16.74 -18.13 -3.14
C ARG A 258 16.82 -17.00 -2.10
N LEU A 259 17.96 -16.32 -2.03
CA LEU A 259 18.14 -15.24 -1.06
C LEU A 259 17.27 -14.03 -1.41
N VAL A 260 17.26 -13.63 -2.69
CA VAL A 260 16.42 -12.51 -3.18
C VAL A 260 14.95 -12.81 -2.99
N SER A 261 14.48 -14.00 -3.39
CA SER A 261 13.09 -14.42 -3.21
C SER A 261 12.68 -14.43 -1.74
N LEU A 262 13.52 -14.98 -0.84
CA LEU A 262 13.23 -14.96 0.60
C LEU A 262 13.11 -13.53 1.14
N MET A 263 13.99 -12.61 0.71
CA MET A 263 13.90 -11.21 1.13
C MET A 263 12.64 -10.53 0.59
N VAL A 264 12.29 -10.77 -0.68
CA VAL A 264 11.07 -10.26 -1.31
C VAL A 264 9.84 -10.76 -0.56
N ILE A 265 9.74 -12.07 -0.31
CA ILE A 265 8.65 -12.67 0.47
C ILE A 265 8.55 -12.04 1.86
N LEU A 266 9.67 -11.88 2.56
CA LEU A 266 9.70 -11.33 3.91
C LEU A 266 9.19 -9.88 3.94
N ILE A 267 9.71 -9.03 3.04
CA ILE A 267 9.43 -7.59 3.02
C ILE A 267 8.04 -7.30 2.45
N ARG A 268 7.61 -8.05 1.43
CA ARG A 268 6.35 -7.83 0.71
C ARG A 268 5.16 -8.51 1.38
N ILE A 269 5.36 -9.67 2.00
CA ILE A 269 4.26 -10.54 2.45
C ILE A 269 4.27 -10.66 3.96
N VAL A 270 5.33 -11.22 4.55
CA VAL A 270 5.33 -11.60 5.98
C VAL A 270 5.27 -10.37 6.88
N LEU A 271 6.14 -9.39 6.67
CA LEU A 271 6.21 -8.21 7.54
C LEU A 271 4.92 -7.36 7.46
N PRO A 272 4.39 -7.00 6.26
CA PRO A 272 3.16 -6.22 6.17
C PRO A 272 1.95 -6.96 6.71
N THR A 273 1.83 -8.27 6.49
CA THR A 273 0.68 -9.05 7.00
C THR A 273 0.66 -9.12 8.52
N VAL A 274 1.80 -9.40 9.16
CA VAL A 274 1.92 -9.42 10.62
C VAL A 274 1.63 -8.03 11.20
N ALA A 275 2.22 -6.97 10.61
CA ALA A 275 1.98 -5.60 11.05
C ALA A 275 0.52 -5.17 10.87
N LEU A 276 -0.11 -5.48 9.73
CA LEU A 276 -1.52 -5.20 9.47
C LEU A 276 -2.42 -5.93 10.46
N LEU A 277 -2.16 -7.22 10.74
CA LEU A 277 -2.97 -8.00 11.68
C LEU A 277 -2.93 -7.39 13.08
N ILE A 278 -1.72 -7.15 13.61
CA ILE A 278 -1.53 -6.59 14.96
C ILE A 278 -2.18 -5.21 15.04
N THR A 279 -1.92 -4.34 14.07
CA THR A 279 -2.44 -2.97 14.10
C THR A 279 -3.95 -2.92 13.92
N THR A 280 -4.53 -3.77 13.05
CA THR A 280 -5.98 -3.87 12.86
C THR A 280 -6.68 -4.29 14.15
N VAL A 281 -6.16 -5.30 14.85
CA VAL A 281 -6.71 -5.73 16.15
C VAL A 281 -6.66 -4.57 17.15
N GLN A 282 -5.55 -3.84 17.23
CA GLN A 282 -5.42 -2.69 18.12
C GLN A 282 -6.41 -1.56 17.78
N ILE A 283 -6.61 -1.27 16.49
CA ILE A 283 -7.58 -0.26 16.03
C ILE A 283 -8.99 -0.65 16.41
N VAL A 284 -9.38 -1.91 16.19
CA VAL A 284 -10.70 -2.42 16.55
C VAL A 284 -10.93 -2.26 18.06
N VAL A 285 -10.00 -2.73 18.89
CA VAL A 285 -10.08 -2.59 20.35
C VAL A 285 -10.18 -1.13 20.78
N LYS A 286 -9.36 -0.25 20.21
CA LYS A 286 -9.37 1.19 20.50
C LYS A 286 -10.64 1.88 20.02
N PHE A 287 -11.18 1.49 18.88
CA PHE A 287 -12.44 2.00 18.37
C PHE A 287 -13.61 1.64 19.29
N TYR A 288 -13.66 0.40 19.78
CA TYR A 288 -14.66 -0.03 20.77
C TYR A 288 -14.52 0.72 22.10
N ARG A 289 -13.30 0.95 22.58
CA ARG A 289 -13.05 1.73 23.81
C ARG A 289 -13.38 3.22 23.63
N GLY A 290 -13.07 3.77 22.45
CA GLY A 290 -13.27 5.17 22.10
C GLY A 290 -14.74 5.60 22.06
N LYS A 291 -15.69 4.67 21.91
CA LYS A 291 -17.13 4.99 22.00
C LYS A 291 -17.56 5.59 23.35
N ARG A 292 -16.77 5.37 24.42
CA ARG A 292 -17.06 5.89 25.76
C ARG A 292 -16.32 7.19 26.07
N PHE A 293 -15.55 7.72 25.13
CA PHE A 293 -14.63 8.81 25.36
C PHE A 293 -15.12 10.08 24.64
N ALA A 294 -15.33 11.16 25.39
CA ALA A 294 -15.60 12.48 24.81
C ALA A 294 -14.31 13.03 24.20
N GLN A 295 -14.37 13.49 22.95
CA GLN A 295 -13.19 14.01 22.25
C GLN A 295 -12.73 15.31 22.92
N PRO A 296 -11.45 15.45 23.30
CA PRO A 296 -10.93 16.69 23.84
C PRO A 296 -10.76 17.73 22.72
N ASP A 297 -11.16 18.97 22.99
CA ASP A 297 -11.08 20.09 22.04
C ASP A 297 -9.62 20.50 21.71
N GLU A 298 -8.65 20.09 22.54
CA GLU A 298 -7.21 20.40 22.37
C GLU A 298 -6.55 19.66 21.19
N ILE A 299 -7.22 18.66 20.59
CA ILE A 299 -6.67 17.87 19.49
C ILE A 299 -7.35 18.23 18.19
N ASP A 300 -6.58 18.86 17.30
CA ASP A 300 -7.02 19.31 15.98
C ASP A 300 -7.55 18.18 15.09
N GLU A 301 -7.08 16.94 15.30
CA GLU A 301 -7.47 15.79 14.50
C GLU A 301 -8.66 15.03 15.10
N ASN A 302 -9.69 14.78 14.27
CA ASN A 302 -10.82 13.94 14.66
C ASN A 302 -10.37 12.47 14.79
N VAL A 303 -10.09 12.06 16.02
CA VAL A 303 -9.63 10.71 16.39
C VAL A 303 -10.61 9.64 15.93
N ALA A 304 -11.92 9.90 16.04
CA ALA A 304 -12.94 8.95 15.64
C ALA A 304 -12.97 8.76 14.12
N PHE A 305 -12.77 9.84 13.36
CA PHE A 305 -12.65 9.78 11.90
C PHE A 305 -11.41 8.97 11.49
N ALA A 306 -10.24 9.29 12.06
CA ALA A 306 -8.98 8.59 11.75
C ALA A 306 -9.08 7.08 12.03
N LEU A 307 -9.64 6.68 13.17
CA LEU A 307 -9.86 5.27 13.51
C LEU A 307 -10.84 4.55 12.56
N LYS A 308 -11.96 5.18 12.20
CA LYS A 308 -12.92 4.58 11.25
C LYS A 308 -12.28 4.37 9.89
N LEU A 309 -11.56 5.38 9.41
CA LEU A 309 -10.88 5.37 8.12
C LEU A 309 -9.81 4.27 8.07
N SER A 310 -8.97 4.22 9.09
CA SER A 310 -7.91 3.22 9.26
C SER A 310 -8.47 1.79 9.35
N MET A 311 -9.58 1.59 10.06
CA MET A 311 -10.31 0.32 10.10
C MET A 311 -10.84 -0.08 8.72
N PHE A 312 -11.50 0.84 8.01
CA PHE A 312 -12.02 0.58 6.67
C PHE A 312 -10.91 0.19 5.68
N LEU A 313 -9.81 0.94 5.68
CA LEU A 313 -8.68 0.66 4.78
C LEU A 313 -8.01 -0.68 5.09
N SER A 314 -7.86 -1.03 6.37
CA SER A 314 -7.30 -2.33 6.75
C SER A 314 -8.19 -3.50 6.35
N ILE A 315 -9.49 -3.42 6.63
CA ILE A 315 -10.45 -4.49 6.28
C ILE A 315 -10.57 -4.63 4.76
N SER A 316 -10.69 -3.52 4.03
CA SER A 316 -10.77 -3.55 2.56
C SER A 316 -9.48 -4.10 1.95
N TYR A 317 -8.30 -3.78 2.49
CA TYR A 317 -7.06 -4.39 2.02
C TYR A 317 -7.05 -5.91 2.19
N VAL A 318 -7.45 -6.42 3.35
CA VAL A 318 -7.53 -7.87 3.59
C VAL A 318 -8.53 -8.52 2.64
N LEU A 319 -9.71 -7.93 2.47
CA LEU A 319 -10.76 -8.52 1.61
C LEU A 319 -10.39 -8.51 0.13
N PHE A 320 -9.83 -7.41 -0.38
CA PHE A 320 -9.59 -7.25 -1.82
C PHE A 320 -8.16 -7.53 -2.26
N THR A 321 -7.18 -7.63 -1.37
CA THR A 321 -5.76 -7.76 -1.77
C THR A 321 -5.08 -9.00 -1.20
N ALA A 322 -5.56 -9.55 -0.08
CA ALA A 322 -4.92 -10.72 0.53
C ALA A 322 -4.94 -11.95 -0.40
N GLN A 323 -6.03 -12.17 -1.15
CA GLN A 323 -6.13 -13.32 -2.06
C GLN A 323 -5.06 -13.28 -3.16
N ARG A 324 -4.66 -12.08 -3.59
CA ARG A 324 -3.59 -11.90 -4.56
C ARG A 324 -2.21 -12.08 -3.95
N LEU A 325 -2.01 -11.56 -2.73
CA LEU A 325 -0.75 -11.70 -1.99
C LEU A 325 -0.40 -13.18 -1.72
N TYR A 326 -1.38 -13.96 -1.25
CA TYR A 326 -1.17 -15.39 -1.00
C TYR A 326 -1.12 -16.22 -2.28
N GLY A 327 -1.78 -15.79 -3.36
CA GLY A 327 -1.59 -16.37 -4.69
C GLY A 327 -0.16 -16.22 -5.19
N SER A 328 0.41 -15.02 -5.05
CA SER A 328 1.82 -14.74 -5.38
C SER A 328 2.79 -15.53 -4.49
N LEU A 329 2.51 -15.63 -3.18
CA LEU A 329 3.31 -16.44 -2.25
C LEU A 329 3.33 -17.92 -2.67
N LEU A 330 2.16 -18.46 -3.03
CA LEU A 330 2.03 -19.84 -3.45
C LEU A 330 2.85 -20.11 -4.71
N LEU A 331 2.84 -19.18 -5.68
CA LEU A 331 3.68 -19.27 -6.86
C LEU A 331 5.16 -19.28 -6.49
N GLU A 332 5.59 -18.32 -5.67
CA GLU A 332 7.00 -18.10 -5.34
C GLU A 332 7.59 -19.24 -4.48
N ILE A 333 6.76 -19.91 -3.68
CA ILE A 333 7.14 -21.11 -2.90
C ILE A 333 7.12 -22.38 -3.76
N LEU A 334 6.14 -22.53 -4.66
CA LEU A 334 5.99 -23.74 -5.48
C LEU A 334 6.88 -23.76 -6.73
N SER A 335 7.36 -22.61 -7.19
CA SER A 335 8.23 -22.56 -8.37
C SER A 335 9.63 -23.07 -8.04
N GLU A 336 9.96 -24.26 -8.55
CA GLU A 336 11.29 -24.50 -9.12
C GLU A 336 11.57 -23.42 -10.19
N PRO A 337 12.82 -23.11 -10.57
CA PRO A 337 13.19 -21.95 -11.43
C PRO A 337 12.52 -21.90 -12.82
N ASN A 338 11.62 -22.82 -13.13
CA ASN A 338 10.78 -22.81 -14.31
C ASN A 338 9.49 -22.02 -14.07
N VAL A 339 9.32 -21.04 -14.95
CA VAL A 339 8.40 -19.91 -14.91
C VAL A 339 6.98 -20.35 -15.21
N VAL A 340 6.04 -20.04 -14.32
CA VAL A 340 4.62 -20.37 -14.50
C VAL A 340 3.76 -19.11 -14.23
N PRO A 341 2.61 -18.92 -14.91
CA PRO A 341 1.67 -17.83 -14.61
C PRO A 341 1.37 -17.69 -13.11
N LYS A 342 1.16 -16.46 -12.59
CA LYS A 342 0.87 -16.16 -11.16
C LYS A 342 -0.20 -17.03 -10.50
N TYR A 343 -1.05 -17.68 -11.29
CA TYR A 343 -2.03 -18.67 -10.86
C TYR A 343 -1.95 -19.94 -11.73
N PRO A 344 -0.93 -20.80 -11.56
CA PRO A 344 -0.73 -21.98 -12.42
C PRO A 344 -1.88 -22.98 -12.36
N GLN A 345 -2.44 -23.10 -11.14
CA GLN A 345 -3.36 -24.16 -10.76
C GLN A 345 -4.82 -23.74 -10.90
N PHE A 346 -5.09 -22.46 -11.13
CA PHE A 346 -6.45 -21.96 -11.27
C PHE A 346 -6.82 -21.84 -12.73
N SER A 347 -8.10 -22.06 -13.03
CA SER A 347 -8.63 -21.70 -14.35
C SER A 347 -8.41 -20.20 -14.56
N SER A 348 -8.10 -19.81 -15.79
CA SER A 348 -7.79 -18.41 -16.06
C SER A 348 -8.94 -17.45 -15.77
N THR A 349 -10.19 -17.92 -15.80
CA THR A 349 -11.35 -17.12 -15.43
C THR A 349 -11.29 -16.74 -13.94
N ILE A 350 -10.82 -17.66 -13.09
CA ILE A 350 -10.61 -17.40 -11.67
C ILE A 350 -9.47 -16.39 -11.50
N GLY A 351 -8.31 -16.58 -12.16
CA GLY A 351 -7.21 -15.61 -12.12
C GLY A 351 -7.64 -14.20 -12.54
N LEU A 352 -8.38 -14.09 -13.65
CA LEU A 352 -8.92 -12.83 -14.16
C LEU A 352 -9.89 -12.17 -13.16
N SER A 353 -10.83 -12.94 -12.61
CA SER A 353 -11.79 -12.41 -11.63
C SER A 353 -11.12 -11.94 -10.34
N LEU A 354 -10.10 -12.64 -9.86
CA LEU A 354 -9.31 -12.23 -8.69
C LEU A 354 -8.50 -10.97 -8.96
N ALA A 355 -7.92 -10.83 -10.15
CA ALA A 355 -7.21 -9.63 -10.57
C ALA A 355 -8.15 -8.42 -10.64
N VAL A 356 -9.30 -8.57 -11.32
CA VAL A 356 -10.33 -7.53 -11.40
C VAL A 356 -10.82 -7.14 -10.01
N PHE A 357 -11.08 -8.12 -9.14
CA PHE A 357 -11.51 -7.88 -7.77
C PHE A 357 -10.47 -7.09 -6.96
N HIS A 358 -9.17 -7.38 -7.16
CA HIS A 358 -8.09 -6.61 -6.55
C HIS A 358 -8.09 -5.15 -6.98
N TYR A 359 -8.14 -4.90 -8.29
CA TYR A 359 -8.10 -3.53 -8.82
C TYR A 359 -9.36 -2.71 -8.52
N CYS A 360 -10.50 -3.37 -8.36
CA CYS A 360 -11.73 -2.74 -7.87
C CYS A 360 -11.53 -2.04 -6.52
N ALA A 361 -10.58 -2.48 -5.68
CA ALA A 361 -10.27 -1.80 -4.42
C ALA A 361 -9.85 -0.35 -4.63
N SER A 362 -8.98 -0.08 -5.62
CA SER A 362 -8.49 1.27 -5.94
C SER A 362 -9.58 2.16 -6.55
N PHE A 363 -10.67 1.56 -7.07
CA PHE A 363 -11.88 2.26 -7.48
C PHE A 363 -12.80 2.57 -6.29
N PHE A 364 -13.04 1.60 -5.40
CA PHE A 364 -13.99 1.75 -4.29
C PHE A 364 -13.45 2.61 -3.13
N ARG A 365 -12.14 2.53 -2.83
CA ARG A 365 -11.50 3.29 -1.74
C ARG A 365 -11.81 4.80 -1.80
N PRO A 366 -11.53 5.53 -2.91
CA PRO A 366 -11.78 6.97 -2.95
C PRO A 366 -13.26 7.32 -2.75
N LEU A 367 -14.19 6.50 -3.25
CA LEU A 367 -15.63 6.71 -3.09
C LEU A 367 -16.03 6.67 -1.61
N VAL A 368 -15.61 5.63 -0.89
CA VAL A 368 -15.91 5.49 0.53
C VAL A 368 -15.24 6.59 1.35
N ILE A 369 -14.00 6.94 1.04
CA ILE A 369 -13.28 8.01 1.74
C ILE A 369 -14.00 9.34 1.55
N VAL A 370 -14.41 9.71 0.33
CA VAL A 370 -15.19 10.92 0.07
C VAL A 370 -16.52 10.92 0.83
N ALA A 371 -17.22 9.78 0.86
CA ALA A 371 -18.46 9.64 1.61
C ALA A 371 -18.23 9.81 3.14
N MET A 372 -17.15 9.25 3.67
CA MET A 372 -16.76 9.41 5.07
C MET A 372 -16.38 10.86 5.40
N CYS A 373 -15.64 11.55 4.53
CA CYS A 373 -15.30 12.96 4.73
C CYS A 373 -16.55 13.86 4.74
N LYS A 374 -17.56 13.57 3.92
CA LYS A 374 -18.81 14.34 3.87
C LYS A 374 -19.80 14.06 5.00
N GLN A 375 -19.58 13.02 5.80
CA GLN A 375 -20.51 12.66 6.85
C GLN A 375 -20.55 13.77 7.92
N ARG A 376 -21.73 14.33 8.18
CA ARG A 376 -21.98 15.48 9.08
C ARG A 376 -21.32 15.35 10.47
N ASN A 377 -21.17 14.12 10.96
CA ASN A 377 -20.62 13.83 12.29
C ASN A 377 -19.08 13.78 12.33
N ASN A 378 -18.39 13.91 11.20
CA ASN A 378 -16.94 13.82 11.14
C ASN A 378 -16.24 15.19 11.14
N HIS A 379 -16.96 16.32 11.02
CA HIS A 379 -16.41 17.69 11.08
C HIS A 379 -15.19 17.93 10.16
N VAL A 380 -15.15 17.27 9.00
CA VAL A 380 -14.10 17.45 7.99
C VAL A 380 -14.66 18.29 6.84
N ASP A 381 -14.41 19.60 6.86
CA ASP A 381 -14.83 20.51 5.79
C ASP A 381 -13.86 20.43 4.59
N ILE A 382 -13.95 19.32 3.84
CA ILE A 382 -13.27 19.21 2.54
C ILE A 382 -14.26 19.62 1.44
N THR A 383 -13.96 20.72 0.78
CA THR A 383 -14.73 21.16 -0.39
C THR A 383 -14.22 20.44 -1.64
N PHE A 384 -14.91 19.37 -2.04
CA PHE A 384 -14.57 18.60 -3.25
C PHE A 384 -15.08 19.24 -4.56
N LEU A 385 -15.89 20.30 -4.46
CA LEU A 385 -16.43 21.01 -5.62
C LEU A 385 -15.54 22.20 -5.97
N CYS A 386 -15.18 22.32 -7.25
CA CYS A 386 -14.69 23.56 -7.84
C CYS A 386 -15.71 24.66 -7.53
N ARG A 387 -15.44 25.52 -6.54
CA ARG A 387 -16.19 26.77 -6.43
C ARG A 387 -15.78 27.58 -7.66
N LYS A 388 -16.68 27.66 -8.65
CA LYS A 388 -16.52 28.59 -9.76
C LYS A 388 -16.36 29.96 -9.12
N ARG A 389 -15.16 30.55 -9.21
CA ARG A 389 -14.86 31.85 -8.62
C ARG A 389 -15.91 32.81 -9.18
N SER A 390 -16.83 33.25 -8.33
CA SER A 390 -17.86 34.20 -8.73
C SER A 390 -17.12 35.45 -9.19
N ALA A 391 -17.41 35.91 -10.41
CA ALA A 391 -16.83 37.13 -10.96
C ALA A 391 -17.12 38.38 -10.10
N ASN A 392 -17.99 38.27 -9.09
CA ASN A 392 -18.34 39.36 -8.19
C ASN A 392 -17.37 39.57 -7.02
N ASP A 393 -16.42 38.67 -6.75
CA ASP A 393 -15.41 38.88 -5.70
C ASP A 393 -14.23 39.77 -6.16
N ALA A 394 -14.29 40.32 -7.38
CA ALA A 394 -13.26 41.19 -7.95
C ALA A 394 -13.61 42.69 -7.89
N ILE A 395 -14.75 43.09 -7.32
CA ILE A 395 -15.24 44.49 -7.35
C ILE A 395 -15.38 45.09 -5.93
N SER A 396 -14.61 44.63 -4.93
CA SER A 396 -14.61 45.27 -3.60
C SER A 396 -13.21 45.58 -3.06
N LEU A 397 -12.30 45.94 -3.97
CA LEU A 397 -11.01 46.55 -3.67
C LEU A 397 -10.79 47.73 -4.64
N GLU A 398 -11.63 48.76 -4.51
CA GLU A 398 -11.28 50.15 -4.83
C GLU A 398 -11.75 51.06 -3.69
#